data_AF-A0A285YYM2-F1
#
_entry.id   AF-A0A285YYM2-F1
#
_cell.length_a   1.000
_cell.length_b   1.000
_cell.length_c   1.000
_cell.angle_alpha   90.00
_cell.angle_beta   90.00
_cell.angle_gamma   90.00
#
_symmetry.space_group_name_H-M   'P 1'
#
loop_
_entity.id
_entity.type
_entity.pdbx_description
1 polymer ?
#
loop_
_entity_poly.entity_id
_entity_poly.type
_entity_poly.pdbx_seq_one_letter_code
_entity_poly.pdbx_strand_id
1 'polypeptide(L)'
;MDKTKEKQQESPREDPRPGDTIESRCESYFVSAETAVRVGAQLVRRWRPRWMRFVDIWGRRVWVRTNLIEAIHESTEAQRDRDRAFRYAQHREQKADRRWDDDENW
;
A
#
# COMPACT_ATOMS: atom_id res chain seq x y z
N MET A 1 5.80 42.38 21.77
CA MET A 1 7.05 41.77 21.24
C MET A 1 6.74 40.32 20.95
N ASP A 2 6.20 40.12 19.76
CA ASP A 2 5.52 38.93 19.29
C ASP A 2 6.51 37.83 18.92
N LYS A 3 6.35 36.65 19.53
CA LYS A 3 7.10 35.44 19.18
C LYS A 3 6.37 34.72 18.05
N THR A 4 6.65 35.11 16.82
CA THR A 4 6.17 34.40 15.63
C THR A 4 6.86 33.03 15.56
N LYS A 5 6.13 31.97 15.91
CA LYS A 5 6.52 30.58 15.62
C LYS A 5 6.54 30.39 14.11
N GLU A 6 7.72 30.20 13.54
CA GLU A 6 7.88 29.69 12.18
C GLU A 6 7.21 28.31 12.09
N LYS A 7 6.09 28.26 11.35
CA LYS A 7 5.54 27.00 10.87
C LYS A 7 6.58 26.39 9.94
N GLN A 8 7.24 25.34 10.40
CA GLN A 8 8.01 24.47 9.53
C GLN A 8 7.08 24.02 8.41
N GLN A 9 7.36 24.49 7.20
CA GLN A 9 6.67 24.12 5.99
C GLN A 9 7.02 22.66 5.74
N GLU A 10 6.12 21.76 6.16
CA GLU A 10 6.22 20.34 5.84
C GLU A 10 6.15 20.26 4.31
N SER A 11 7.31 20.10 3.66
CA SER A 11 7.39 19.87 2.22
C SER A 11 6.38 18.79 1.87
N PRO A 12 5.56 18.94 0.81
CA PRO A 12 4.68 17.88 0.37
C PRO A 12 5.51 16.61 0.31
N ARG A 13 5.14 15.59 1.11
CA ARG A 13 5.78 14.28 1.00
C ARG A 13 5.55 13.89 -0.45
N GLU A 14 6.59 13.98 -1.28
CA GLU A 14 6.52 13.52 -2.65
C GLU A 14 6.11 12.05 -2.53
N ASP A 15 4.85 11.77 -2.90
CA ASP A 15 4.36 10.41 -2.89
C ASP A 15 5.38 9.58 -3.68
N PRO A 16 5.91 8.49 -3.11
CA PRO A 16 6.94 7.71 -3.77
C PRO A 16 6.47 7.39 -5.18
N ARG A 17 7.36 7.67 -6.14
CA ARG A 17 7.08 7.49 -7.56
C ARG A 17 6.38 6.15 -7.77
N PRO A 18 5.35 6.13 -8.63
CA PRO A 18 4.47 5.00 -8.74
C PRO A 18 5.24 3.75 -9.16
N GLY A 19 5.25 2.79 -8.26
CA GLY A 19 5.72 1.46 -8.57
C GLY A 19 4.58 0.54 -9.02
N ASP A 20 4.94 -0.69 -9.40
CA ASP A 20 4.02 -1.75 -9.79
C ASP A 20 3.20 -2.26 -8.60
N THR A 21 2.14 -3.01 -8.88
CA THR A 21 1.27 -3.60 -7.86
C THR A 21 1.44 -5.11 -7.82
N ILE A 22 1.65 -5.68 -6.64
CA ILE A 22 1.55 -7.12 -6.37
C ILE A 22 0.18 -7.35 -5.73
N GLU A 23 -0.67 -8.12 -6.39
CA GLU A 23 -1.97 -8.53 -5.86
C GLU A 23 -1.87 -9.91 -5.20
N SER A 24 -2.40 -9.97 -3.98
CA SER A 24 -2.63 -11.22 -3.29
C SER A 24 -4.12 -11.40 -3.02
N ARG A 25 -4.52 -12.65 -2.73
CA ARG A 25 -5.91 -13.02 -2.42
C ARG A 25 -6.63 -12.10 -1.42
N CYS A 26 -5.90 -11.42 -0.53
CA CYS A 26 -6.48 -10.62 0.56
C CYS A 26 -6.09 -9.14 0.52
N GLU A 27 -5.07 -8.74 -0.24
CA GLU A 27 -4.52 -7.38 -0.21
C GLU A 27 -3.66 -7.10 -1.45
N SER A 28 -3.60 -5.83 -1.86
CA SER A 28 -2.75 -5.33 -2.94
C SER A 28 -1.64 -4.42 -2.41
N TYR A 29 -0.39 -4.74 -2.77
CA TYR A 29 0.82 -4.05 -2.32
C TYR A 29 1.44 -3.26 -3.47
N PHE A 30 1.77 -2.00 -3.24
CA PHE A 30 2.50 -1.19 -4.23
C PHE A 30 3.98 -1.28 -3.95
N VAL A 31 4.78 -1.57 -4.97
CA VAL A 31 6.20 -1.87 -4.84
C VAL A 31 6.97 -1.20 -5.96
N SER A 32 8.25 -0.90 -5.76
CA SER A 32 9.08 -0.40 -6.87
C SER A 32 9.09 -1.39 -8.05
N ALA A 33 9.28 -0.89 -9.28
CA ALA A 33 9.42 -1.74 -10.47
C ALA A 33 10.52 -2.81 -10.29
N GLU A 34 11.66 -2.44 -9.68
CA GLU A 34 12.72 -3.40 -9.33
C GLU A 34 12.20 -4.53 -8.43
N THR A 35 11.37 -4.19 -7.43
CA THR A 35 10.79 -5.17 -6.52
C THR A 35 9.80 -6.08 -7.24
N ALA A 36 8.94 -5.54 -8.11
CA ALA A 36 8.01 -6.33 -8.90
C ALA A 36 8.74 -7.29 -9.85
N VAL A 37 9.76 -6.83 -10.58
CA VAL A 37 10.62 -7.69 -11.42
C VAL A 37 11.26 -8.80 -10.58
N ARG A 38 11.83 -8.46 -9.42
CA ARG A 38 12.47 -9.43 -8.52
C ARG A 38 11.47 -10.47 -8.00
N VAL A 39 10.25 -10.06 -7.65
CA VAL A 39 9.20 -10.97 -7.18
C VAL A 39 8.71 -11.85 -8.32
N GLY A 40 8.42 -11.28 -9.49
CA GLY A 40 8.02 -12.01 -10.69
C GLY A 40 9.06 -13.07 -11.10
N ALA A 41 10.34 -12.71 -11.08
CA ALA A 41 11.43 -13.65 -11.33
C ALA A 41 11.45 -14.82 -10.33
N GLN A 42 11.05 -14.62 -9.07
CA GLN A 42 10.96 -15.69 -8.08
C GLN A 42 9.73 -16.59 -8.27
N LEU A 43 8.60 -16.03 -8.74
CA LEU A 43 7.36 -16.79 -8.97
C LEU A 43 7.50 -17.86 -10.06
N VAL A 44 8.31 -17.57 -11.08
CA VAL A 44 8.53 -18.47 -12.23
C VAL A 44 9.62 -19.51 -11.99
N ARG A 45 10.32 -19.49 -10.84
CA ARG A 45 11.35 -20.49 -10.51
C ARG A 45 10.70 -21.84 -10.27
N ARG A 46 11.34 -22.90 -10.79
CA ARG A 46 10.96 -24.30 -10.53
C ARG A 46 10.89 -24.63 -9.04
N TRP A 47 11.81 -24.07 -8.25
CA TRP A 47 11.82 -24.14 -6.79
C TRP A 47 11.52 -22.76 -6.22
N ARG A 48 10.23 -22.43 -6.16
CA ARG A 48 9.75 -21.18 -5.57
C ARG A 48 9.69 -21.28 -4.04
N PRO A 49 10.07 -20.22 -3.32
CA PRO A 49 9.95 -20.21 -1.87
C PRO A 49 8.48 -20.31 -1.46
N ARG A 50 8.21 -20.80 -0.24
CA ARG A 50 6.85 -20.84 0.32
C ARG A 50 6.34 -19.43 0.69
N TRP A 51 7.26 -18.55 1.06
CA TRP A 51 7.00 -17.17 1.47
C TRP A 51 7.77 -16.19 0.59
N MET A 52 7.05 -15.23 0.04
CA MET A 52 7.59 -14.06 -0.65
C MET A 52 7.79 -12.93 0.34
N ARG A 53 8.96 -12.30 0.28
CA ARG A 53 9.34 -11.19 1.15
C ARG A 53 9.75 -10.00 0.30
N PHE A 54 9.18 -8.84 0.59
CA PHE A 54 9.53 -7.59 -0.07
C PHE A 54 9.19 -6.39 0.83
N VAL A 55 9.58 -5.20 0.39
CA VAL A 55 9.26 -3.93 1.05
C VAL A 55 8.37 -3.16 0.08
N ASP A 56 7.24 -2.67 0.56
CA ASP A 56 6.34 -1.84 -0.23
C ASP A 56 6.82 -0.38 -0.29
N ILE A 57 6.19 0.44 -1.13
CA ILE A 57 6.54 1.87 -1.27
C ILE A 57 6.35 2.68 0.01
N TRP A 58 5.55 2.17 0.96
CA TRP A 58 5.33 2.79 2.27
C TRP A 58 6.31 2.29 3.34
N GLY A 59 7.30 1.48 2.95
CA GLY A 59 8.32 0.94 3.84
C GLY A 59 7.86 -0.25 4.70
N ARG A 60 6.67 -0.81 4.47
CA ARG A 60 6.20 -1.99 5.20
C ARG A 60 6.96 -3.23 4.69
N ARG A 61 7.38 -4.08 5.63
CA ARG A 61 7.98 -5.38 5.33
C ARG A 61 6.85 -6.40 5.15
N VAL A 62 6.62 -6.82 3.91
CA VAL A 62 5.51 -7.70 3.54
C VAL A 62 5.98 -9.14 3.41
N TRP A 63 5.26 -10.05 4.04
CA TRP A 63 5.53 -11.49 4.03
C TRP A 63 4.24 -12.19 3.60
N VAL A 64 4.18 -12.65 2.35
CA VAL A 64 2.99 -13.28 1.76
C VAL A 64 3.32 -14.69 1.31
N ARG A 65 2.38 -15.63 1.40
CA ARG A 65 2.59 -16.96 0.83
C ARG A 65 2.62 -16.85 -0.70
N THR A 66 3.58 -17.52 -1.32
CA THR A 66 3.78 -17.43 -2.76
C THR A 66 2.57 -17.93 -3.55
N ASN A 67 1.82 -18.90 -3.02
CA ASN A 67 0.60 -19.41 -3.66
C ASN A 67 -0.64 -18.51 -3.48
N LEU A 68 -0.51 -17.41 -2.73
CA LEU A 68 -1.57 -16.41 -2.57
C LEU A 68 -1.33 -15.17 -3.45
N ILE A 69 -0.20 -15.10 -4.15
CA ILE A 69 0.04 -14.05 -5.14
C ILE A 69 -0.70 -14.43 -6.41
N GLU A 70 -1.60 -13.57 -6.85
CA GLU A 70 -2.50 -13.83 -7.96
C GLU A 70 -2.04 -13.12 -9.24
N ALA A 71 -1.51 -11.89 -9.10
CA ALA A 71 -1.01 -11.11 -10.23
C ALA A 71 0.07 -10.09 -9.81
N ILE A 72 0.82 -9.63 -10.81
CA ILE A 72 1.69 -8.46 -10.72
C ILE A 72 1.32 -7.56 -11.91
N HIS A 73 0.97 -6.31 -11.65
CA HIS A 73 0.52 -5.34 -12.66
C HIS A 73 1.46 -4.15 -12.72
N GLU A 74 1.77 -3.69 -13.95
CA GLU A 74 2.36 -2.37 -14.15
C GLU A 74 1.30 -1.31 -13.84
N SER A 75 1.56 -0.48 -12.83
CA SER A 75 0.55 0.46 -12.36
C SER A 75 0.61 1.76 -13.17
N THR A 76 -0.33 1.96 -14.08
CA THR A 76 -0.51 3.26 -14.77
C THR A 76 -1.07 4.32 -13.83
N GLU A 77 -0.86 5.61 -14.12
CA GLU A 77 -1.28 6.72 -13.24
C GLU A 77 -2.79 6.76 -12.99
N ALA A 78 -3.58 6.55 -14.03
CA ALA A 78 -5.03 6.52 -13.93
C ALA A 78 -5.58 5.32 -13.14
N GLN A 79 -4.84 4.22 -13.01
CA GLN A 79 -5.24 3.08 -12.17
C GLN A 79 -4.93 3.35 -10.69
N ARG A 80 -3.84 4.08 -10.42
CA ARG A 80 -3.43 4.47 -9.06
C ARG A 80 -4.39 5.44 -8.40
N ASP A 81 -4.86 6.44 -9.15
CA ASP A 81 -5.83 7.41 -8.62
C ASP A 81 -7.16 6.75 -8.25
N ARG A 82 -7.59 5.78 -9.06
CA ARG A 82 -8.79 4.98 -8.76
C ARG A 82 -8.63 4.11 -7.53
N ASP A 83 -7.50 3.41 -7.39
CA ASP A 83 -7.28 2.55 -6.21
C ASP A 83 -7.11 3.37 -4.92
N ARG A 84 -6.44 4.52 -5.02
CA ARG A 84 -6.34 5.49 -3.91
C ARG A 84 -7.71 6.01 -3.50
N ALA A 85 -8.53 6.42 -4.46
CA ALA A 85 -9.90 6.86 -4.19
C ALA A 85 -10.74 5.75 -3.55
N PHE A 86 -10.60 4.51 -4.04
CA PHE A 86 -11.29 3.34 -3.49
C PHE A 86 -10.88 3.04 -2.05
N ARG A 87 -9.59 3.00 -1.72
CA ARG A 87 -9.10 2.77 -0.35
C ARG A 87 -9.49 3.89 0.60
N TYR A 88 -9.46 5.15 0.16
CA TYR A 88 -9.95 6.27 0.97
C TYR A 88 -11.44 6.16 1.23
N ALA A 89 -12.23 5.74 0.24
CA ALA A 89 -13.65 5.48 0.43
C ALA A 89 -13.86 4.33 1.43
N GLN A 90 -13.16 3.21 1.28
CA GLN A 90 -13.27 2.05 2.16
C GLN A 90 -12.85 2.36 3.60
N HIS A 91 -11.77 3.11 3.80
CA HIS A 91 -11.33 3.55 5.12
C HIS A 91 -12.33 4.55 5.74
N ARG A 92 -12.95 5.41 4.91
CA ARG A 92 -14.01 6.33 5.36
C ARG A 92 -15.26 5.56 5.78
N GLU A 93 -15.64 4.54 5.04
CA GLU A 93 -16.75 3.63 5.38
C GLU A 93 -16.46 2.88 6.68
N GLN A 94 -15.30 2.23 6.82
CA GLN A 94 -14.92 1.55 8.08
C GLN A 94 -14.88 2.49 9.30
N LYS A 95 -14.47 3.75 9.11
CA LYS A 95 -14.48 4.76 10.17
C LYS A 95 -15.90 5.24 10.50
N ALA A 96 -16.78 5.29 9.50
CA ALA A 96 -18.18 5.64 9.69
C ALA A 96 -18.93 4.53 10.45
N ASP A 97 -18.65 3.26 10.14
CA ASP A 97 -19.24 2.12 10.83
C ASP A 97 -18.80 2.04 12.30
N ARG A 98 -17.55 2.40 12.61
CA ARG A 98 -17.06 2.49 14.01
C ARG A 98 -17.71 3.59 14.85
N ARG A 99 -18.47 4.50 14.26
CA ARG A 99 -19.05 5.64 14.98
C ARG A 99 -20.24 5.25 15.87
N TRP A 100 -20.76 4.02 15.75
CA TRP A 100 -21.97 3.60 16.45
C TRP A 100 -21.73 2.90 17.81
N ASP A 101 -20.49 2.58 18.19
CA ASP A 101 -20.18 1.79 19.40
C ASP A 101 -19.66 2.60 20.61
N ASP A 102 -19.47 3.92 20.51
CA ASP A 102 -18.85 4.74 21.59
C ASP A 102 -19.82 5.67 22.33
N ASP A 103 -21.12 5.62 22.05
CA ASP A 103 -22.14 6.47 22.70
C ASP A 103 -23.07 5.65 23.62
N GLU A 104 -22.56 4.74 24.46
CA GLU A 104 -23.36 4.15 25.54
C GLU A 104 -22.54 3.62 26.73
N ASN A 105 -21.76 4.48 27.41
CA ASN A 105 -21.45 4.28 28.84
C ASN A 105 -20.93 5.55 29.53
N TRP A 106 -21.83 6.40 30.03
CA TRP A 106 -21.65 7.23 31.23
C TRP A 106 -23.01 7.55 31.85
#